data_AF-A0A1M3KJL8-F1
#
_entry.id   AF-A0A1M3KJL8-F1
#
_cell.length_a   1.000
_cell.length_b   1.000
_cell.length_c   1.000
_cell.angle_alpha   90.00
_cell.angle_beta   90.00
_cell.angle_gamma   90.00
#
_symmetry.space_group_name_H-M   'P 1'
#
loop_
_entity.id
_entity.type
_entity.pdbx_description
1 polymer ?
#
loop_
_entity_poly.entity_id
_entity_poly.type
_entity_poly.pdbx_seq_one_letter_code
_entity_poly.pdbx_strand_id
1 'polypeptide(L)'
;MLVQALPCLHDRSIRKESRVPFALDANGHYKFDQPDLDYFATARELVRIARDEGMVICLAFLWVNYVPNTWGAKLTPWAVMPDAHRRDYVSLITKTFAEFDPIFVVSGDEHFTDPVAIATYVEVLDQVAREAPHCLTAVHSAPTADLPAVLADSPNLDIYGYQSGHDLATQHRCYDLAALYMGKSVRRPILNMEPVYEEFGIPPDTPARWLASDVRRAIWWSILAGAAAGIGYGAHGVWSWHARGNEFLTQSSVREPFPWQAAMHFPGANDVSLAGLLLCEYGLYDYVPDQEVIINNPGEVRAASSADGKRVAIYTPYATAVSVRRSGQHTQVAAWSLSDRRPITTRLRNDESVHIDMVDVPGDAIIILERAE
;
A
#
# COMPACT_ATOMS: atom_id res chain seq x y z
N MET A 1 -4.56 -8.83 0.50
CA MET A 1 -3.58 -8.89 1.60
C MET A 1 -2.19 -9.02 1.01
N LEU A 2 -1.28 -8.09 1.28
CA LEU A 2 0.12 -8.16 0.83
C LEU A 2 0.91 -9.11 1.73
N VAL A 3 1.54 -10.14 1.15
CA VAL A 3 2.39 -11.09 1.87
C VAL A 3 3.65 -11.37 1.06
N GLN A 4 4.73 -11.74 1.73
CA GLN A 4 5.98 -12.07 1.07
C GLN A 4 6.19 -13.59 0.97
N ALA A 5 6.58 -14.09 -0.21
CA ALA A 5 6.91 -15.50 -0.43
C ALA A 5 8.32 -15.86 0.08
N LEU A 6 9.22 -14.88 0.12
CA LEU A 6 10.54 -14.99 0.74
C LEU A 6 10.63 -13.96 1.87
N PRO A 7 11.43 -14.24 2.91
CA PRO A 7 11.57 -13.29 4.00
C PRO A 7 12.31 -12.02 3.58
N CYS A 8 11.80 -10.85 3.96
CA CYS A 8 12.60 -9.62 4.03
C CYS A 8 13.79 -9.84 4.97
N LEU A 9 15.02 -9.68 4.48
CA LEU A 9 16.21 -10.09 5.23
C LEU A 9 16.78 -9.03 6.15
N HIS A 10 16.40 -7.77 5.94
CA HIS A 10 16.95 -6.62 6.66
C HIS A 10 15.94 -6.02 7.66
N ASP A 11 14.64 -6.28 7.48
CA ASP A 11 13.58 -5.71 8.30
C ASP A 11 12.52 -6.78 8.61
N ARG A 12 12.79 -7.59 9.65
CA ARG A 12 11.90 -8.68 10.10
C ARG A 12 12.12 -9.06 11.55
N SER A 13 11.13 -9.77 12.11
CA SER A 13 11.31 -10.49 13.38
C SER A 13 11.99 -11.84 13.14
N ILE A 14 13.03 -12.13 13.91
CA ILE A 14 13.75 -13.41 13.87
C ILE A 14 13.07 -14.40 14.82
N ARG A 15 12.58 -15.49 14.24
CA ARG A 15 11.98 -16.63 14.94
C ARG A 15 12.93 -17.82 14.83
N LYS A 16 13.46 -18.27 15.97
CA LYS A 16 14.50 -19.32 16.04
C LYS A 16 14.08 -20.63 15.36
N GLU A 17 12.79 -20.95 15.37
CA GLU A 17 12.23 -22.19 14.84
C GLU A 17 11.60 -22.03 13.44
N SER A 18 11.80 -20.89 12.79
CA SER A 18 11.27 -20.68 11.44
C SER A 18 11.97 -21.57 10.41
N ARG A 19 11.17 -22.28 9.62
CA ARG A 19 11.63 -22.93 8.40
C ARG A 19 12.13 -21.89 7.40
N VAL A 20 13.18 -22.22 6.66
CA VAL A 20 13.79 -21.36 5.64
C VAL A 20 13.43 -21.85 4.23
N PRO A 21 13.38 -20.95 3.22
CA PRO A 21 12.91 -21.31 1.88
C PRO A 21 13.91 -22.16 1.06
N PHE A 22 15.18 -22.14 1.43
CA PHE A 22 16.25 -22.87 0.75
C PHE A 22 17.19 -23.49 1.78
N ALA A 23 17.82 -24.61 1.41
CA ALA A 23 18.90 -25.18 2.20
C ALA A 23 20.02 -24.15 2.43
N LEU A 24 20.68 -24.23 3.58
CA LEU A 24 21.78 -23.32 3.93
C LEU A 24 23.15 -23.96 3.66
N ASP A 25 24.12 -23.15 3.28
CA ASP A 25 25.53 -23.54 3.28
C ASP A 25 26.17 -23.41 4.67
N ALA A 26 27.47 -23.70 4.78
CA ALA A 26 28.20 -23.64 6.04
C ALA A 26 28.28 -22.22 6.66
N ASN A 27 28.03 -21.18 5.86
CA ASN A 27 28.01 -19.79 6.28
C ASN A 27 26.59 -19.27 6.54
N GLY A 28 25.56 -20.12 6.38
CA GLY A 28 24.17 -19.74 6.54
C GLY A 28 23.56 -19.03 5.33
N HIS A 29 24.18 -19.13 4.14
CA HIS A 29 23.65 -18.55 2.91
C HIS A 29 22.74 -19.53 2.18
N TYR A 30 21.77 -19.00 1.40
CA TYR A 30 20.85 -19.82 0.62
C TYR A 30 21.54 -20.54 -0.54
N LYS A 31 21.27 -21.85 -0.64
CA LYS A 31 21.54 -22.66 -1.82
C LYS A 31 20.31 -22.66 -2.71
N PHE A 32 20.23 -21.71 -3.64
CA PHE A 32 19.03 -21.49 -4.46
C PHE A 32 18.66 -22.65 -5.39
N ASP A 33 19.60 -23.58 -5.64
CA ASP A 33 19.37 -24.86 -6.33
C ASP A 33 18.69 -25.93 -5.45
N GLN A 34 18.51 -25.67 -4.16
CA GLN A 34 17.97 -26.61 -3.16
C GLN A 34 16.80 -25.98 -2.38
N PRO A 35 15.65 -25.75 -3.02
CA PRO A 35 14.45 -25.23 -2.35
C PRO A 35 13.91 -26.22 -1.32
N ASP A 36 13.43 -25.72 -0.18
CA ASP A 36 12.67 -26.51 0.80
C ASP A 36 11.19 -26.57 0.36
N LEU A 37 10.79 -27.67 -0.27
CA LEU A 37 9.42 -27.82 -0.81
C LEU A 37 8.35 -27.80 0.29
N ASP A 38 8.66 -28.20 1.52
CA ASP A 38 7.70 -28.12 2.63
C ASP A 38 7.49 -26.68 3.09
N TYR A 39 8.50 -25.80 2.95
CA TYR A 39 8.33 -24.36 3.19
C TYR A 39 7.26 -23.81 2.25
N PHE A 40 7.38 -24.10 0.96
CA PHE A 40 6.43 -23.66 -0.05
C PHE A 40 5.07 -24.35 0.11
N ALA A 41 5.02 -25.62 0.51
CA ALA A 41 3.76 -26.31 0.82
C ALA A 41 3.03 -25.68 2.01
N THR A 42 3.77 -25.28 3.05
CA THR A 42 3.20 -24.56 4.21
C THR A 42 2.68 -23.19 3.79
N ALA A 43 3.46 -22.43 3.02
CA ALA A 43 3.03 -21.14 2.49
C ALA A 43 1.78 -21.27 1.59
N ARG A 44 1.73 -22.30 0.74
CA ARG A 44 0.57 -22.64 -0.09
C ARG A 44 -0.67 -22.89 0.74
N GLU A 45 -0.54 -23.63 1.83
CA GLU A 45 -1.67 -23.90 2.74
C GLU A 45 -2.18 -22.62 3.42
N LEU A 46 -1.30 -21.71 3.80
CA LEU A 46 -1.70 -20.40 4.35
C LEU A 46 -2.43 -19.55 3.30
N VAL A 47 -1.98 -19.56 2.05
CA VAL A 47 -2.67 -18.88 0.94
C VAL A 47 -4.04 -19.50 0.68
N ARG A 48 -4.15 -20.84 0.71
CA ARG A 48 -5.43 -21.55 0.58
C ARG A 48 -6.41 -21.12 1.68
N ILE A 49 -5.96 -21.09 2.94
CA ILE A 49 -6.79 -20.64 4.07
C ILE A 49 -7.28 -19.21 3.86
N ALA A 50 -6.39 -18.29 3.51
CA ALA A 50 -6.78 -16.90 3.25
C ALA A 50 -7.80 -16.78 2.10
N ARG A 51 -7.61 -17.54 1.02
CA ARG A 51 -8.55 -17.60 -0.10
C ARG A 51 -9.91 -18.15 0.31
N ASP A 52 -9.96 -19.20 1.14
CA ASP A 52 -11.21 -19.79 1.61
C ASP A 52 -11.97 -18.85 2.57
N GLU A 53 -11.26 -17.94 3.24
CA GLU A 53 -11.82 -16.81 3.99
C GLU A 53 -12.20 -15.60 3.09
N GLY A 54 -12.12 -15.74 1.77
CA GLY A 54 -12.52 -14.72 0.80
C GLY A 54 -11.48 -13.61 0.58
N MET A 55 -10.23 -13.82 0.97
CA MET A 55 -9.15 -12.85 0.78
C MET A 55 -8.38 -13.09 -0.53
N VAL A 56 -8.19 -12.04 -1.32
CA VAL A 56 -7.22 -12.05 -2.43
C VAL A 56 -5.82 -11.76 -1.88
N ILE A 57 -4.84 -12.55 -2.30
CA ILE A 57 -3.44 -12.38 -1.91
C ILE A 57 -2.71 -11.52 -2.94
N CYS A 58 -2.04 -10.47 -2.48
CA CYS A 58 -0.98 -9.80 -3.21
C CYS A 58 0.34 -10.45 -2.79
N LEU A 59 0.94 -11.27 -3.63
CA LEU A 59 2.12 -12.07 -3.30
C LEU A 59 3.38 -11.37 -3.81
N ALA A 60 4.10 -10.68 -2.92
CA ALA A 60 5.44 -10.19 -3.21
C ALA A 60 6.44 -11.33 -3.09
N PHE A 61 7.15 -11.66 -4.16
CA PHE A 61 7.98 -12.87 -4.16
C PHE A 61 9.46 -12.61 -4.46
N LEU A 62 9.82 -11.40 -4.89
CA LEU A 62 11.19 -11.02 -5.18
C LEU A 62 11.50 -9.63 -4.61
N TRP A 63 11.73 -9.58 -3.30
CA TRP A 63 12.11 -8.36 -2.59
C TRP A 63 13.51 -7.89 -3.02
N VAL A 64 13.81 -6.60 -2.85
CA VAL A 64 15.11 -5.99 -3.25
C VAL A 64 16.34 -6.77 -2.79
N ASN A 65 16.29 -7.46 -1.65
CA ASN A 65 17.42 -8.27 -1.14
C ASN A 65 17.90 -9.34 -2.13
N TYR A 66 17.02 -9.85 -2.99
CA TYR A 66 17.26 -10.97 -3.88
C TYR A 66 17.63 -10.57 -5.31
N VAL A 67 17.69 -9.27 -5.60
CA VAL A 67 17.93 -8.71 -6.95
C VAL A 67 19.26 -7.97 -6.97
N PRO A 68 20.12 -8.12 -7.99
CA PRO A 68 21.41 -7.44 -8.04
C PRO A 68 21.27 -5.91 -8.07
N ASN A 69 22.28 -5.21 -7.56
CA ASN A 69 22.44 -3.74 -7.60
C ASN A 69 21.38 -2.89 -6.89
N THR A 70 20.40 -3.51 -6.25
CA THR A 70 19.43 -2.80 -5.40
C THR A 70 20.10 -2.32 -4.10
N TRP A 71 19.41 -1.44 -3.35
CA TRP A 71 19.90 -1.04 -2.03
C TRP A 71 19.81 -2.20 -1.01
N GLY A 72 18.78 -3.04 -1.10
CA GLY A 72 18.62 -4.22 -0.24
C GLY A 72 19.72 -5.26 -0.46
N ALA A 73 20.16 -5.45 -1.70
CA ALA A 73 21.28 -6.31 -2.05
C ALA A 73 22.61 -5.83 -1.45
N LYS A 74 22.78 -4.52 -1.23
CA LYS A 74 23.98 -3.99 -0.54
C LYS A 74 24.01 -4.38 0.93
N LEU A 75 22.84 -4.53 1.57
CA LEU A 75 22.72 -4.98 2.95
C LEU A 75 22.92 -6.50 3.08
N THR A 76 22.47 -7.26 2.08
CA THR A 76 22.53 -8.73 2.08
C THR A 76 23.08 -9.29 0.77
N PRO A 77 24.35 -9.02 0.42
CA PRO A 77 24.91 -9.39 -0.88
C PRO A 77 24.94 -10.90 -1.13
N TRP A 78 25.00 -11.69 -0.05
CA TRP A 78 24.95 -13.15 -0.10
C TRP A 78 23.58 -13.72 -0.49
N ALA A 79 22.53 -12.91 -0.46
CA ALA A 79 21.16 -13.31 -0.79
C ALA A 79 20.75 -12.96 -2.22
N VAL A 80 21.61 -12.29 -2.99
CA VAL A 80 21.32 -11.97 -4.40
C VAL A 80 21.16 -13.27 -5.18
N MET A 81 19.97 -13.49 -5.76
CA MET A 81 19.63 -14.73 -6.43
C MET A 81 20.20 -14.74 -7.86
N PRO A 82 21.06 -15.73 -8.21
CA PRO A 82 21.60 -15.84 -9.57
C PRO A 82 20.50 -16.05 -10.62
N ASP A 83 20.70 -15.53 -11.82
CA ASP A 83 19.67 -15.50 -12.89
C ASP A 83 19.05 -16.87 -13.19
N ALA A 84 19.86 -17.92 -13.29
CA ALA A 84 19.36 -19.28 -13.57
C ALA A 84 18.41 -19.76 -12.46
N HIS A 85 18.81 -19.61 -11.20
CA HIS A 85 17.98 -19.99 -10.06
C HIS A 85 16.77 -19.08 -9.88
N ARG A 86 16.86 -17.81 -10.29
CA ARG A 86 15.73 -16.89 -10.29
C ARG A 86 14.61 -17.35 -11.21
N ARG A 87 14.92 -17.82 -12.42
CA ARG A 87 13.91 -18.38 -13.33
C ARG A 87 13.24 -19.62 -12.75
N ASP A 88 14.04 -20.53 -12.18
CA ASP A 88 13.52 -21.75 -11.54
C ASP A 88 12.63 -21.42 -10.34
N TYR A 89 13.03 -20.43 -9.54
CA TYR A 89 12.26 -19.93 -8.41
C TYR A 89 10.94 -19.27 -8.85
N VAL A 90 10.95 -18.43 -9.89
CA VAL A 90 9.71 -17.86 -10.44
C VAL A 90 8.77 -18.98 -10.88
N SER A 91 9.28 -20.01 -11.57
CA SER A 91 8.47 -21.17 -11.95
C SER A 91 7.95 -21.98 -10.76
N LEU A 92 8.69 -22.04 -9.66
CA LEU A 92 8.21 -22.66 -8.43
C LEU A 92 7.05 -21.84 -7.83
N ILE A 93 7.18 -20.51 -7.78
CA ILE A 93 6.16 -19.60 -7.27
C ILE A 93 4.88 -19.67 -8.10
N THR A 94 4.98 -19.52 -9.43
CA THR A 94 3.81 -19.56 -10.32
C THR A 94 3.08 -20.90 -10.21
N LYS A 95 3.80 -22.03 -10.26
CA LYS A 95 3.20 -23.37 -10.09
C LYS A 95 2.55 -23.58 -8.73
N THR A 96 3.10 -23.00 -7.67
CA THR A 96 2.62 -23.21 -6.30
C THR A 96 1.38 -22.36 -6.00
N PHE A 97 1.32 -21.14 -6.52
CA PHE A 97 0.36 -20.13 -6.07
C PHE A 97 -0.66 -19.69 -7.13
N ALA A 98 -0.42 -19.88 -8.42
CA ALA A 98 -1.31 -19.37 -9.48
C ALA A 98 -2.71 -20.00 -9.47
N GLU A 99 -2.89 -21.17 -8.85
CA GLU A 99 -4.22 -21.79 -8.69
C GLU A 99 -5.16 -21.01 -7.76
N PHE A 100 -4.64 -20.05 -6.98
CA PHE A 100 -5.40 -19.21 -6.06
C PHE A 100 -5.67 -17.80 -6.61
N ASP A 101 -5.38 -17.56 -7.88
CA ASP A 101 -5.55 -16.27 -8.56
C ASP A 101 -4.93 -15.07 -7.78
N PRO A 102 -3.66 -15.15 -7.31
CA PRO A 102 -3.04 -14.04 -6.60
C PRO A 102 -2.75 -12.86 -7.53
N ILE A 103 -2.57 -11.68 -6.94
CA ILE A 103 -1.88 -10.57 -7.59
C ILE A 103 -0.38 -10.76 -7.34
N PHE A 104 0.38 -11.09 -8.38
CA PHE A 104 1.83 -11.26 -8.28
C PHE A 104 2.54 -9.90 -8.24
N VAL A 105 3.19 -9.60 -7.12
CA VAL A 105 3.96 -8.37 -6.95
C VAL A 105 5.44 -8.68 -7.24
N VAL A 106 5.94 -8.25 -8.39
CA VAL A 106 7.24 -8.69 -8.93
C VAL A 106 8.45 -7.97 -8.32
N SER A 107 8.21 -6.89 -7.59
CA SER A 107 9.25 -6.09 -6.91
C SER A 107 8.89 -5.85 -5.43
N GLY A 108 9.78 -5.21 -4.70
CA GLY A 108 9.52 -4.84 -3.30
C GLY A 108 10.48 -3.78 -2.79
N ASP A 109 9.98 -2.58 -2.55
CA ASP A 109 10.74 -1.43 -2.01
C ASP A 109 11.89 -1.01 -2.94
N GLU A 110 11.67 -1.07 -4.25
CA GLU A 110 12.69 -0.80 -5.27
C GLU A 110 12.66 0.68 -5.72
N HIS A 111 13.85 1.29 -5.91
CA HIS A 111 14.01 2.65 -6.42
C HIS A 111 14.01 2.75 -7.96
N PHE A 112 14.28 1.64 -8.65
CA PHE A 112 14.34 1.52 -10.11
C PHE A 112 15.39 2.44 -10.76
N THR A 113 16.56 2.57 -10.14
CA THR A 113 17.65 3.43 -10.64
C THR A 113 18.76 2.66 -11.37
N ASP A 114 18.86 1.35 -11.19
CA ASP A 114 19.90 0.52 -11.79
C ASP A 114 19.37 -0.30 -12.97
N PRO A 115 19.96 -0.19 -14.18
CA PRO A 115 19.49 -0.92 -15.36
C PRO A 115 19.47 -2.44 -15.22
N VAL A 116 20.38 -3.04 -14.43
CA VAL A 116 20.43 -4.50 -14.24
C VAL A 116 19.28 -4.96 -13.34
N ALA A 117 19.00 -4.21 -12.28
CA ALA A 117 17.84 -4.47 -11.43
C ALA A 117 16.53 -4.32 -12.23
N ILE A 118 16.39 -3.24 -13.01
CA ILE A 118 15.21 -3.01 -13.85
C ILE A 118 15.02 -4.15 -14.86
N ALA A 119 16.08 -4.57 -15.55
CA ALA A 119 16.02 -5.68 -16.50
C ALA A 119 15.61 -7.00 -15.82
N THR A 120 16.04 -7.21 -14.57
CA THR A 120 15.63 -8.36 -13.76
C THR A 120 14.11 -8.35 -13.50
N TYR A 121 13.55 -7.21 -13.09
CA TYR A 121 12.10 -7.12 -12.86
C TYR A 121 11.28 -7.26 -14.15
N VAL A 122 11.79 -6.77 -15.28
CA VAL A 122 11.15 -6.99 -16.60
C VAL A 122 11.12 -8.49 -16.95
N GLU A 123 12.25 -9.19 -16.81
CA GLU A 123 12.35 -10.63 -17.07
C GLU A 123 11.36 -11.42 -16.21
N VAL A 124 11.29 -11.09 -14.91
CA VAL A 124 10.39 -11.74 -13.95
C VAL A 124 8.93 -11.47 -14.28
N LEU A 125 8.58 -10.23 -14.62
CA LEU A 125 7.23 -9.84 -15.03
C LEU A 125 6.78 -10.62 -16.28
N ASP A 126 7.63 -10.67 -17.30
CA ASP A 126 7.35 -11.40 -18.55
C ASP A 126 7.26 -12.92 -18.33
N GLN A 127 8.01 -13.46 -17.38
CA GLN A 127 7.91 -14.86 -17.01
C GLN A 127 6.58 -15.18 -16.30
N VAL A 128 6.18 -14.37 -15.32
CA VAL A 128 4.88 -14.54 -14.63
C VAL A 128 3.73 -14.47 -15.63
N ALA A 129 3.72 -13.48 -16.52
CA ALA A 129 2.67 -13.33 -17.53
C ALA A 129 2.57 -14.53 -18.49
N ARG A 130 3.69 -15.21 -18.80
CA ARG A 130 3.68 -16.44 -19.61
C ARG A 130 3.20 -17.67 -18.85
N GLU A 131 3.54 -17.79 -17.58
CA GLU A 131 3.30 -19.00 -16.80
C GLU A 131 1.98 -18.99 -16.03
N ALA A 132 1.46 -17.80 -15.70
CA ALA A 132 0.20 -17.59 -15.01
C ALA A 132 -0.60 -16.45 -15.68
N PRO A 133 -0.97 -16.58 -16.97
CA PRO A 133 -1.59 -15.50 -17.75
C PRO A 133 -2.97 -15.05 -17.26
N HIS A 134 -3.59 -15.82 -16.35
CA HIS A 134 -4.87 -15.50 -15.73
C HIS A 134 -4.73 -14.71 -14.41
N CYS A 135 -3.52 -14.60 -13.87
CA CYS A 135 -3.24 -13.85 -12.65
C CYS A 135 -2.85 -12.39 -12.98
N LEU A 136 -3.24 -11.46 -12.10
CA LEU A 136 -2.84 -10.06 -12.23
C LEU A 136 -1.40 -9.87 -11.74
N THR A 137 -0.73 -8.85 -12.27
CA THR A 137 0.61 -8.45 -11.83
C THR A 137 0.64 -7.02 -11.30
N ALA A 138 1.58 -6.78 -10.39
CA ALA A 138 1.82 -5.47 -9.79
C ALA A 138 3.31 -5.26 -9.54
N VAL A 139 3.67 -4.00 -9.30
CA VAL A 139 4.98 -3.60 -8.76
C VAL A 139 4.78 -2.96 -7.40
N HIS A 140 5.82 -3.00 -6.57
CA HIS A 140 5.90 -2.30 -5.30
C HIS A 140 7.17 -1.42 -5.29
N SER A 141 6.97 -0.11 -5.41
CA SER A 141 8.03 0.88 -5.50
C SER A 141 8.38 1.50 -4.15
N ALA A 142 9.63 1.90 -3.97
CA ALA A 142 10.07 2.69 -2.82
C ALA A 142 9.46 4.12 -2.83
N PRO A 143 9.50 4.87 -1.71
CA PRO A 143 8.83 6.18 -1.56
C PRO A 143 9.27 7.32 -2.48
N THR A 144 10.41 7.18 -3.16
CA THR A 144 10.98 8.17 -4.08
C THR A 144 11.14 7.64 -5.50
N ALA A 145 10.64 6.44 -5.75
CA ALA A 145 10.83 5.76 -7.01
C ALA A 145 9.90 6.34 -8.08
N ASP A 146 10.46 6.53 -9.28
CA ASP A 146 9.69 6.74 -10.49
C ASP A 146 9.76 5.47 -11.34
N LEU A 147 8.62 4.82 -11.56
CA LEU A 147 8.58 3.56 -12.31
C LEU A 147 8.99 3.80 -13.77
N PRO A 148 10.07 3.17 -14.27
CA PRO A 148 10.58 3.42 -15.61
C PRO A 148 9.60 2.93 -16.69
N ALA A 149 9.59 3.61 -17.83
CA ALA A 149 8.66 3.33 -18.94
C ALA A 149 8.66 1.86 -19.39
N VAL A 150 9.82 1.18 -19.37
CA VAL A 150 9.93 -0.24 -19.73
C VAL A 150 9.05 -1.16 -18.87
N LEU A 151 8.82 -0.80 -17.61
CA LEU A 151 7.88 -1.50 -16.71
C LEU A 151 6.49 -0.86 -16.77
N ALA A 152 6.42 0.47 -16.70
CA ALA A 152 5.15 1.20 -16.63
C ALA A 152 4.24 0.98 -17.86
N ASP A 153 4.86 0.89 -19.04
CA ASP A 153 4.19 0.74 -20.34
C ASP A 153 4.10 -0.74 -20.76
N SER A 154 4.64 -1.67 -19.95
CA SER A 154 4.58 -3.10 -20.25
C SER A 154 3.13 -3.57 -20.32
N PRO A 155 2.74 -4.37 -21.32
CA PRO A 155 1.42 -4.98 -21.38
C PRO A 155 1.21 -6.03 -20.29
N ASN A 156 2.30 -6.52 -19.68
CA ASN A 156 2.30 -7.56 -18.67
C ASN A 156 2.17 -7.00 -17.25
N LEU A 157 2.09 -5.68 -17.06
CA LEU A 157 1.86 -5.03 -15.76
C LEU A 157 0.39 -4.60 -15.66
N ASP A 158 -0.35 -5.07 -14.66
CA ASP A 158 -1.78 -4.70 -14.52
C ASP A 158 -2.02 -3.53 -13.57
N ILE A 159 -1.23 -3.46 -12.48
CA ILE A 159 -1.48 -2.58 -11.34
C ILE A 159 -0.23 -1.77 -10.98
N TYR A 160 -0.40 -0.49 -10.71
CA TYR A 160 0.64 0.35 -10.10
C TYR A 160 0.55 0.27 -8.56
N GLY A 161 1.67 -0.04 -7.92
CA GLY A 161 1.78 -0.08 -6.46
C GLY A 161 2.96 0.75 -5.96
N TYR A 162 2.73 1.55 -4.93
CA TYR A 162 3.76 2.40 -4.33
C TYR A 162 3.75 2.37 -2.81
N GLN A 163 4.90 2.69 -2.23
CA GLN A 163 5.09 2.95 -0.80
C GLN A 163 5.08 4.46 -0.56
N SER A 164 4.37 4.95 0.46
CA SER A 164 4.43 6.36 0.86
C SER A 164 4.97 6.60 2.27
N GLY A 165 5.07 5.55 3.10
CA GLY A 165 5.67 5.59 4.43
C GLY A 165 7.21 5.67 4.39
N HIS A 166 7.91 5.74 5.53
CA HIS A 166 7.41 5.98 6.89
C HIS A 166 7.94 7.30 7.48
N ASP A 167 8.43 8.22 6.63
CA ASP A 167 9.07 9.46 7.09
C ASP A 167 8.06 10.55 7.45
N LEU A 168 8.28 11.21 8.60
CA LEU A 168 7.41 12.27 9.08
C LEU A 168 7.33 13.47 8.12
N ALA A 169 8.46 13.85 7.53
CA ALA A 169 8.56 15.01 6.65
C ALA A 169 7.91 14.82 5.27
N THR A 170 7.54 13.58 4.90
CA THR A 170 7.16 13.24 3.52
C THR A 170 5.82 12.54 3.41
N GLN A 171 4.93 12.70 4.39
CA GLN A 171 3.57 12.15 4.29
C GLN A 171 2.81 12.63 3.03
N HIS A 172 3.21 13.77 2.45
CA HIS A 172 2.69 14.25 1.18
C HIS A 172 2.83 13.25 0.02
N ARG A 173 3.80 12.33 0.10
CA ARG A 173 3.96 11.21 -0.85
C ARG A 173 2.70 10.37 -1.00
N CYS A 174 1.82 10.35 0.00
CA CYS A 174 0.53 9.67 -0.09
C CYS A 174 -0.29 10.14 -1.30
N TYR A 175 -0.24 11.44 -1.62
CA TYR A 175 -0.96 12.02 -2.76
C TYR A 175 -0.04 12.36 -3.96
N ASP A 176 1.23 12.70 -3.73
CA ASP A 176 2.15 13.03 -4.83
C ASP A 176 2.49 11.81 -5.68
N LEU A 177 2.69 10.63 -5.07
CA LEU A 177 2.93 9.39 -5.82
C LEU A 177 1.67 8.93 -6.56
N ALA A 178 0.48 9.07 -5.96
CA ALA A 178 -0.77 8.80 -6.66
C ALA A 178 -0.90 9.66 -7.92
N ALA A 179 -0.60 10.96 -7.81
CA ALA A 179 -0.59 11.87 -8.95
C ALA A 179 0.48 11.50 -10.00
N LEU A 180 1.68 11.10 -9.57
CA LEU A 180 2.75 10.61 -10.45
C LEU A 180 2.29 9.40 -11.28
N TYR A 181 1.70 8.39 -10.64
CA TYR A 181 1.22 7.19 -11.32
C TYR A 181 -0.01 7.48 -12.19
N MET A 182 -0.88 8.40 -11.78
CA MET A 182 -1.94 8.92 -12.65
C MET A 182 -1.37 9.62 -13.89
N GLY A 183 -0.17 10.21 -13.83
CA GLY A 183 0.48 10.85 -14.96
C GLY A 183 1.08 9.90 -16.01
N LYS A 184 1.07 8.58 -15.77
CA LYS A 184 1.66 7.60 -16.69
C LYS A 184 0.88 7.50 -18.01
N SER A 185 1.60 7.08 -19.07
CA SER A 185 1.04 6.97 -20.42
C SER A 185 -0.08 5.94 -20.50
N VAL A 186 0.07 4.83 -19.76
CA VAL A 186 -0.94 3.78 -19.61
C VAL A 186 -1.67 3.99 -18.29
N ARG A 187 -2.99 4.14 -18.36
CA ARG A 187 -3.84 4.23 -17.18
C ARG A 187 -4.05 2.84 -16.59
N ARG A 188 -3.79 2.70 -15.30
CA ARG A 188 -3.93 1.44 -14.55
C ARG A 188 -4.52 1.72 -13.16
N PRO A 189 -5.15 0.74 -12.51
CA PRO A 189 -5.47 0.82 -11.10
C PRO A 189 -4.21 1.12 -10.27
N ILE A 190 -4.35 1.99 -9.26
CA ILE A 190 -3.24 2.45 -8.41
C ILE A 190 -3.54 2.08 -6.95
N LEU A 191 -2.58 1.45 -6.28
CA LEU A 191 -2.62 1.14 -4.85
C LEU A 191 -1.47 1.83 -4.12
N ASN A 192 -1.78 2.49 -3.00
CA ASN A 192 -0.76 2.79 -1.99
C ASN A 192 -0.57 1.54 -1.14
N MET A 193 0.41 0.72 -1.43
CA MET A 193 0.58 -0.60 -0.81
C MET A 193 1.23 -0.54 0.56
N GLU A 194 1.96 0.54 0.87
CA GLU A 194 2.70 0.70 2.12
C GLU A 194 2.72 2.18 2.56
N PRO A 195 1.61 2.68 3.11
CA PRO A 195 1.59 3.94 3.86
C PRO A 195 2.24 3.77 5.24
N VAL A 196 2.16 4.80 6.08
CA VAL A 196 2.62 4.70 7.47
C VAL A 196 1.94 3.53 8.20
N TYR A 197 2.70 2.80 9.01
CA TYR A 197 2.19 1.68 9.79
C TYR A 197 1.82 2.13 11.21
N GLU A 198 0.70 1.65 11.73
CA GLU A 198 0.24 1.99 13.08
C GLU A 198 1.22 1.48 14.13
N GLU A 199 1.53 2.32 15.12
CA GLU A 199 2.53 2.08 16.17
C GLU A 199 3.97 1.87 15.66
N PHE A 200 4.24 2.11 14.38
CA PHE A 200 5.60 2.07 13.85
C PHE A 200 6.40 3.27 14.36
N GLY A 201 7.64 3.04 14.80
CA GLY A 201 8.46 4.11 15.35
C GLY A 201 8.83 5.12 14.27
N ILE A 202 8.65 6.40 14.58
CA ILE A 202 9.21 7.47 13.76
C ILE A 202 10.74 7.44 13.96
N PRO A 203 11.56 7.63 12.90
CA PRO A 203 13.02 7.52 12.95
C PRO A 203 13.65 8.11 14.22
N PRO A 204 14.76 7.52 14.71
CA PRO A 204 15.10 7.40 16.13
C PRO A 204 15.19 8.71 16.90
N ASP A 205 15.51 9.81 16.22
CA ASP A 205 15.61 11.15 16.80
C ASP A 205 14.25 11.74 17.24
N THR A 206 13.13 11.11 16.83
CA THR A 206 11.78 11.52 17.24
C THR A 206 11.18 10.49 18.21
N PRO A 207 10.95 10.82 19.50
CA PRO A 207 10.40 9.92 20.52
C PRO A 207 8.89 9.66 20.36
N ALA A 208 8.45 9.25 19.17
CA ALA A 208 7.05 9.04 18.84
C ALA A 208 6.85 7.79 17.97
N ARG A 209 5.58 7.38 17.86
CA ARG A 209 5.08 6.33 16.98
C ARG A 209 3.95 6.90 16.12
N TRP A 210 3.76 6.32 14.95
CA TRP A 210 2.63 6.63 14.08
C TRP A 210 1.30 6.22 14.72
N LEU A 211 0.32 7.11 14.71
CA LEU A 211 -0.98 6.89 15.33
C LEU A 211 -2.01 6.40 14.30
N ALA A 212 -3.12 5.83 14.80
CA ALA A 212 -4.28 5.48 13.96
C ALA A 212 -4.76 6.67 13.09
N SER A 213 -4.72 7.90 13.63
CA SER A 213 -5.07 9.11 12.89
C SER A 213 -4.13 9.42 11.73
N ASP A 214 -2.85 9.08 11.85
CA ASP A 214 -1.89 9.29 10.77
C ASP A 214 -2.11 8.28 9.64
N VAL A 215 -2.44 7.04 10.00
CA VAL A 215 -2.84 5.99 9.05
C VAL A 215 -4.12 6.39 8.31
N ARG A 216 -5.17 6.84 9.02
CA ARG A 216 -6.40 7.37 8.40
C ARG A 216 -6.13 8.49 7.41
N ARG A 217 -5.26 9.42 7.80
CA ARG A 217 -4.89 10.53 6.93
C ARG A 217 -4.21 10.05 5.65
N ALA A 218 -3.28 9.11 5.77
CA ALA A 218 -2.62 8.51 4.60
C ALA A 218 -3.63 7.82 3.67
N ILE A 219 -4.59 7.06 4.22
CA ILE A 219 -5.65 6.39 3.46
C ILE A 219 -6.44 7.37 2.59
N TRP A 220 -7.03 8.40 3.20
CA TRP A 220 -7.90 9.33 2.48
C TRP A 220 -7.14 10.27 1.54
N TRP A 221 -5.92 10.66 1.90
CA TRP A 221 -5.04 11.37 0.98
C TRP A 221 -4.74 10.57 -0.28
N SER A 222 -4.43 9.29 -0.14
CA SER A 222 -4.12 8.44 -1.28
C SER A 222 -5.35 8.16 -2.15
N ILE A 223 -6.48 7.79 -1.54
CA ILE A 223 -7.73 7.50 -2.28
C ILE A 223 -8.14 8.70 -3.13
N LEU A 224 -8.30 9.89 -2.53
CA LEU A 224 -8.77 11.07 -3.25
C LEU A 224 -7.71 11.68 -4.20
N ALA A 225 -6.45 11.22 -4.12
CA ALA A 225 -5.39 11.58 -5.07
C ALA A 225 -5.26 10.58 -6.24
N GLY A 226 -6.09 9.53 -6.29
CA GLY A 226 -6.19 8.62 -7.43
C GLY A 226 -5.75 7.18 -7.13
N ALA A 227 -5.25 6.89 -5.92
CA ALA A 227 -4.98 5.52 -5.48
C ALA A 227 -6.27 4.82 -4.98
N ALA A 228 -7.34 4.93 -5.76
CA ALA A 228 -8.68 4.49 -5.37
C ALA A 228 -8.90 2.97 -5.51
N ALA A 229 -7.94 2.25 -6.12
CA ALA A 229 -8.01 0.80 -6.25
C ALA A 229 -7.64 0.06 -4.95
N GLY A 230 -7.05 0.75 -3.97
CA GLY A 230 -6.86 0.20 -2.63
C GLY A 230 -5.69 0.81 -1.86
N ILE A 231 -5.70 0.60 -0.55
CA ILE A 231 -4.65 1.04 0.38
C ILE A 231 -4.19 -0.17 1.22
N GLY A 232 -2.87 -0.30 1.40
CA GLY A 232 -2.28 -1.21 2.35
C GLY A 232 -2.39 -0.68 3.78
N TYR A 233 -2.73 -1.55 4.72
CA TYR A 233 -2.64 -1.25 6.14
C TYR A 233 -1.59 -2.13 6.77
N GLY A 234 -0.70 -1.53 7.56
CA GLY A 234 0.23 -2.27 8.40
C GLY A 234 0.17 -1.79 9.84
N ALA A 235 0.33 -2.76 10.74
CA ALA A 235 0.40 -2.56 12.18
C ALA A 235 1.75 -3.10 12.67
N HIS A 236 2.46 -2.32 13.47
CA HIS A 236 3.79 -2.66 13.95
C HIS A 236 3.72 -3.79 14.98
N GLY A 237 3.90 -5.01 14.46
CA GLY A 237 3.74 -6.26 15.19
C GLY A 237 3.08 -7.33 14.32
N VAL A 238 1.99 -6.99 13.63
CA VAL A 238 1.35 -7.89 12.64
C VAL A 238 2.23 -8.03 11.41
N TRP A 239 2.73 -6.92 10.87
CA TRP A 239 3.53 -6.91 9.64
C TRP A 239 4.76 -7.83 9.72
N SER A 240 5.47 -7.84 10.86
CA SER A 240 6.64 -8.70 11.08
C SER A 240 6.32 -10.02 11.79
N TRP A 241 5.04 -10.29 12.09
CA TRP A 241 4.57 -11.41 12.90
C TRP A 241 5.33 -11.56 14.23
N HIS A 242 5.61 -10.42 14.88
CA HIS A 242 6.50 -10.33 16.02
C HIS A 242 5.90 -11.00 17.27
N ALA A 243 6.71 -11.75 18.01
CA ALA A 243 6.33 -12.31 19.29
C ALA A 243 7.34 -11.88 20.36
N ARG A 244 6.86 -11.69 21.59
CA ARG A 244 7.69 -11.21 22.70
C ARG A 244 8.92 -12.10 22.89
N GLY A 245 10.10 -11.49 22.90
CA GLY A 245 11.38 -12.18 23.08
C GLY A 245 12.05 -12.60 21.77
N ASN A 246 11.38 -12.44 20.62
CA ASN A 246 12.06 -12.50 19.33
C ASN A 246 12.91 -11.25 19.13
N GLU A 247 14.04 -11.40 18.45
CA GLU A 247 14.81 -10.27 17.94
C GLU A 247 14.05 -9.60 16.79
N PHE A 248 14.20 -8.28 16.66
CA PHE A 248 13.71 -7.50 15.54
C PHE A 248 14.85 -6.63 14.97
N LEU A 249 15.20 -6.87 13.69
CA LEU A 249 16.46 -6.40 13.12
C LEU A 249 16.61 -4.87 13.05
N THR A 250 15.51 -4.12 12.98
CA THR A 250 15.49 -2.66 12.80
C THR A 250 14.99 -1.92 14.05
N GLN A 251 14.95 -2.60 15.21
CA GLN A 251 14.46 -2.04 16.48
C GLN A 251 15.09 -0.67 16.82
N SER A 252 16.38 -0.47 16.51
CA SER A 252 17.05 0.82 16.76
C SER A 252 16.52 1.97 15.91
N SER A 253 15.96 1.67 14.74
CA SER A 253 15.49 2.66 13.77
C SER A 253 14.00 2.93 13.91
N VAL A 254 13.21 1.89 14.18
CA VAL A 254 11.73 1.96 14.13
C VAL A 254 11.06 1.46 15.41
N ARG A 255 11.85 1.30 16.48
CA ARG A 255 11.43 0.83 17.82
C ARG A 255 11.03 -0.64 17.83
N GLU A 256 10.81 -1.17 19.03
CA GLU A 256 10.33 -2.54 19.19
C GLU A 256 8.87 -2.66 18.72
N PRO A 257 8.52 -3.71 17.94
CA PRO A 257 7.15 -4.00 17.57
C PRO A 257 6.33 -4.48 18.78
N PHE A 258 5.01 -4.35 18.70
CA PHE A 258 4.14 -5.06 19.65
C PHE A 258 4.06 -6.54 19.28
N PRO A 259 3.77 -7.45 20.24
CA PRO A 259 3.39 -8.81 19.90
C PRO A 259 2.18 -8.80 18.95
N TRP A 260 2.20 -9.60 17.89
CA TRP A 260 1.18 -9.58 16.84
C TRP A 260 -0.24 -9.74 17.38
N GLN A 261 -0.43 -10.50 18.47
CA GLN A 261 -1.72 -10.67 19.13
C GLN A 261 -2.29 -9.35 19.66
N ALA A 262 -1.44 -8.47 20.19
CA ALA A 262 -1.87 -7.14 20.61
C ALA A 262 -2.08 -6.22 19.40
N ALA A 263 -1.17 -6.27 18.43
CA ALA A 263 -1.22 -5.42 17.24
C ALA A 263 -2.44 -5.69 16.34
N MET A 264 -2.97 -6.91 16.32
CA MET A 264 -4.22 -7.23 15.61
C MET A 264 -5.45 -6.48 16.14
N HIS A 265 -5.39 -5.94 17.37
CA HIS A 265 -6.49 -5.21 17.99
C HIS A 265 -6.30 -3.68 17.90
N PHE A 266 -5.32 -3.20 17.14
CA PHE A 266 -5.10 -1.78 16.98
C PHE A 266 -6.29 -1.09 16.29
N PRO A 267 -6.66 0.12 16.72
CA PRO A 267 -7.87 0.79 16.25
C PRO A 267 -7.83 1.19 14.78
N GLY A 268 -6.66 1.40 14.17
CA GLY A 268 -6.54 1.75 12.75
C GLY A 268 -7.12 0.70 11.80
N ALA A 269 -7.16 -0.58 12.19
CA ALA A 269 -7.81 -1.64 11.40
C ALA A 269 -9.31 -1.36 11.18
N ASN A 270 -10.00 -0.81 12.19
CA ASN A 270 -11.41 -0.41 12.06
C ASN A 270 -11.57 0.79 11.14
N ASP A 271 -10.56 1.66 11.07
CA ASP A 271 -10.61 2.84 10.21
C ASP A 271 -10.44 2.46 8.73
N VAL A 272 -9.55 1.50 8.45
CA VAL A 272 -9.39 0.93 7.10
C VAL A 272 -10.66 0.19 6.67
N SER A 273 -11.29 -0.55 7.59
CA SER A 273 -12.57 -1.21 7.34
C SER A 273 -13.66 -0.20 6.98
N LEU A 274 -13.78 0.90 7.74
CA LEU A 274 -14.71 1.98 7.44
C LEU A 274 -14.41 2.62 6.07
N ALA A 275 -13.14 2.91 5.76
CA ALA A 275 -12.76 3.46 4.47
C ALA A 275 -13.20 2.55 3.30
N GLY A 276 -12.99 1.24 3.41
CA GLY A 276 -13.48 0.25 2.44
C GLY A 276 -15.00 0.28 2.26
N LEU A 277 -15.75 0.35 3.37
CA LEU A 277 -17.21 0.45 3.32
C LEU A 277 -17.67 1.73 2.61
N LEU A 278 -17.08 2.88 2.94
CA LEU A 278 -17.45 4.17 2.35
C LEU A 278 -17.05 4.27 0.87
N LEU A 279 -15.91 3.69 0.49
CA LEU A 279 -15.48 3.56 -0.91
C LEU A 279 -16.53 2.81 -1.75
N CYS A 280 -17.02 1.66 -1.25
CA CYS A 280 -18.03 0.85 -1.94
C CYS A 280 -19.41 1.52 -1.95
N GLU A 281 -19.87 2.02 -0.80
CA GLU A 281 -21.21 2.61 -0.65
C GLU A 281 -21.41 3.83 -1.54
N TYR A 282 -20.39 4.69 -1.66
CA TYR A 282 -20.49 5.94 -2.42
C TYR A 282 -19.85 5.88 -3.80
N GLY A 283 -19.36 4.71 -4.22
CA GLY A 283 -18.78 4.50 -5.55
C GLY A 283 -17.50 5.31 -5.78
N LEU A 284 -16.66 5.52 -4.75
CA LEU A 284 -15.50 6.40 -4.84
C LEU A 284 -14.36 5.85 -5.73
N TYR A 285 -14.47 4.62 -6.22
CA TYR A 285 -13.44 3.93 -7.02
C TYR A 285 -13.27 4.52 -8.43
N ASP A 286 -14.26 5.24 -8.96
CA ASP A 286 -14.19 5.89 -10.29
C ASP A 286 -13.98 7.41 -10.21
N TYR A 287 -13.77 7.93 -8.99
CA TYR A 287 -13.54 9.36 -8.78
C TYR A 287 -12.15 9.75 -9.29
N VAL A 288 -12.07 10.92 -9.91
CA VAL A 288 -10.84 11.50 -10.42
C VAL A 288 -10.41 12.64 -9.50
N PRO A 289 -9.11 12.77 -9.17
CA PRO A 289 -8.60 13.88 -8.36
C PRO A 289 -9.02 15.23 -8.94
N ASP A 290 -9.63 16.07 -8.12
CA ASP A 290 -10.18 17.37 -8.51
C ASP A 290 -9.75 18.43 -7.49
N GLN A 291 -8.44 18.53 -7.30
CA GLN A 291 -7.88 19.38 -6.24
C GLN A 291 -8.18 20.86 -6.45
N GLU A 292 -8.24 21.29 -7.72
CA GLU A 292 -8.56 22.67 -8.10
C GLU A 292 -9.98 23.07 -7.66
N VAL A 293 -10.89 22.14 -7.41
CA VAL A 293 -12.23 22.47 -6.90
C VAL A 293 -12.18 23.17 -5.54
N ILE A 294 -11.14 22.96 -4.72
CA ILE A 294 -11.05 23.57 -3.40
C ILE A 294 -10.51 25.01 -3.54
N ILE A 295 -11.28 25.99 -3.07
CA ILE A 295 -10.92 27.42 -3.15
C ILE A 295 -9.93 27.81 -2.05
N ASN A 296 -10.17 27.34 -0.82
CA ASN A 296 -9.38 27.66 0.36
C ASN A 296 -8.68 26.40 0.88
N ASN A 297 -7.70 25.90 0.13
CA ASN A 297 -6.92 24.73 0.55
C ASN A 297 -5.67 25.16 1.33
N PRO A 298 -5.61 24.94 2.66
CA PRO A 298 -4.38 25.17 3.44
C PRO A 298 -3.27 24.11 3.17
N GLY A 299 -3.42 23.26 2.15
CA GLY A 299 -2.41 22.32 1.67
C GLY A 299 -2.77 20.85 1.90
N GLU A 300 -3.64 20.57 2.87
CA GLU A 300 -3.91 19.21 3.35
C GLU A 300 -5.31 18.67 3.01
N VAL A 301 -6.26 19.52 2.61
CA VAL A 301 -7.60 19.06 2.19
C VAL A 301 -7.48 18.40 0.82
N ARG A 302 -8.14 17.27 0.59
CA ARG A 302 -8.14 16.59 -0.71
C ARG A 302 -9.55 16.47 -1.26
N ALA A 303 -9.69 16.61 -2.58
CA ALA A 303 -10.95 16.43 -3.26
C ALA A 303 -10.81 15.57 -4.51
N ALA A 304 -11.83 14.76 -4.75
CA ALA A 304 -12.01 14.02 -5.99
C ALA A 304 -13.48 14.11 -6.42
N SER A 305 -13.72 14.04 -7.72
CA SER A 305 -15.05 14.17 -8.29
C SER A 305 -15.43 12.93 -9.10
N SER A 306 -16.72 12.60 -9.12
CA SER A 306 -17.23 11.52 -9.96
C SER A 306 -16.98 11.82 -11.44
N ALA A 307 -16.92 10.78 -12.27
CA ALA A 307 -16.66 10.92 -13.70
C ALA A 307 -17.67 11.82 -14.44
N ASP A 308 -18.92 11.89 -13.95
CA ASP A 308 -19.97 12.77 -14.48
C ASP A 308 -19.93 14.20 -13.90
N GLY A 309 -19.03 14.47 -12.96
CA GLY A 309 -18.85 15.76 -12.28
C GLY A 309 -20.01 16.17 -11.36
N LYS A 310 -21.00 15.30 -11.12
CA LYS A 310 -22.15 15.60 -10.26
C LYS A 310 -21.80 15.53 -8.77
N ARG A 311 -20.87 14.64 -8.40
CA ARG A 311 -20.46 14.44 -7.02
C ARG A 311 -19.03 14.90 -6.79
N VAL A 312 -18.78 15.38 -5.59
CA VAL A 312 -17.45 15.72 -5.10
C VAL A 312 -17.28 15.17 -3.68
N ALA A 313 -16.24 14.36 -3.49
CA ALA A 313 -15.80 13.86 -2.20
C ALA A 313 -14.64 14.75 -1.70
N ILE A 314 -14.71 15.15 -0.43
CA ILE A 314 -13.80 16.11 0.19
C ILE A 314 -13.36 15.53 1.52
N TYR A 315 -12.06 15.29 1.67
CA TYR A 315 -11.44 14.88 2.92
C TYR A 315 -10.81 16.08 3.63
N THR A 316 -11.23 16.31 4.87
CA THR A 316 -10.65 17.32 5.77
C THR A 316 -9.88 16.62 6.88
N PRO A 317 -8.54 16.77 6.99
CA PRO A 317 -7.73 16.08 8.00
C PRO A 317 -7.86 16.69 9.41
N TYR A 318 -8.53 17.82 9.53
CA TYR A 318 -8.85 18.51 10.78
C TYR A 318 -10.11 19.35 10.59
N ALA A 319 -10.72 19.77 11.70
CA ALA A 319 -11.89 20.63 11.70
C ALA A 319 -11.56 21.98 11.06
N THR A 320 -12.08 22.20 9.84
CA THR A 320 -11.93 23.46 9.10
C THR A 320 -13.13 23.67 8.17
N ALA A 321 -13.40 24.93 7.83
CA ALA A 321 -14.38 25.27 6.81
C ALA A 321 -13.77 25.11 5.41
N VAL A 322 -14.54 24.60 4.46
CA VAL A 322 -14.09 24.36 3.07
C VAL A 322 -15.04 25.02 2.10
N SER A 323 -14.50 25.70 1.10
CA SER A 323 -15.23 26.31 0.00
C SER A 323 -14.82 25.61 -1.29
N VAL A 324 -15.80 25.20 -2.09
CA VAL A 324 -15.56 24.51 -3.36
C VAL A 324 -16.13 25.29 -4.54
N ARG A 325 -15.38 25.34 -5.64
CA ARG A 325 -15.71 26.00 -6.91
C ARG A 325 -16.73 25.18 -7.69
N ARG A 326 -17.93 25.12 -7.14
CA ARG A 326 -19.11 24.47 -7.71
C ARG A 326 -20.25 25.47 -7.70
N SER A 327 -20.94 25.60 -8.83
CA SER A 327 -22.10 26.48 -8.97
C SER A 327 -23.41 25.69 -8.96
N GLY A 328 -24.49 26.34 -8.54
CA GLY A 328 -25.79 25.71 -8.42
C GLY A 328 -25.98 24.97 -7.10
N GLN A 329 -27.19 24.45 -6.90
CA GLN A 329 -27.58 23.85 -5.63
C GLN A 329 -26.89 22.50 -5.43
N HIS A 330 -26.07 22.40 -4.39
CA HIS A 330 -25.51 21.14 -3.92
C HIS A 330 -26.12 20.74 -2.58
N THR A 331 -26.23 19.44 -2.39
CA THR A 331 -26.72 18.82 -1.16
C THR A 331 -25.70 17.84 -0.62
N GLN A 332 -25.71 17.63 0.69
CA GLN A 332 -24.91 16.58 1.32
C GLN A 332 -25.54 15.22 1.03
N VAL A 333 -24.82 14.36 0.31
CA VAL A 333 -25.14 12.94 0.20
C VAL A 333 -24.69 12.21 1.45
N ALA A 334 -23.47 12.52 1.90
CA ALA A 334 -22.88 11.90 3.08
C ALA A 334 -21.89 12.85 3.75
N ALA A 335 -21.75 12.74 5.07
CA ALA A 335 -20.62 13.26 5.79
C ALA A 335 -20.36 12.35 6.98
N TRP A 336 -19.09 12.07 7.26
CA TRP A 336 -18.68 11.18 8.35
C TRP A 336 -17.58 11.82 9.17
N SER A 337 -17.71 11.77 10.49
CA SER A 337 -16.58 11.93 11.41
C SER A 337 -15.82 10.60 11.39
N LEU A 338 -14.59 10.63 10.91
CA LEU A 338 -13.78 9.44 10.71
C LEU A 338 -13.16 8.94 12.03
N SER A 339 -12.78 9.88 12.91
CA SER A 339 -12.33 9.60 14.27
C SER A 339 -13.42 8.92 15.12
N ASP A 340 -14.66 9.41 15.07
CA ASP A 340 -15.81 8.86 15.80
C ASP A 340 -16.48 7.69 15.07
N ARG A 341 -16.13 7.44 13.80
CA ARG A 341 -16.73 6.43 12.90
C ARG A 341 -18.25 6.53 12.81
N ARG A 342 -18.79 7.75 12.68
CA ARG A 342 -20.23 8.00 12.64
C ARG A 342 -20.62 9.04 11.58
N PRO A 343 -21.83 8.95 11.03
CA PRO A 343 -22.36 9.99 10.15
C PRO A 343 -22.55 11.30 10.92
N ILE A 344 -22.37 12.42 10.21
CA ILE A 344 -22.54 13.78 10.69
C ILE A 344 -23.32 14.63 9.67
N THR A 345 -23.72 15.83 10.08
CA THR A 345 -24.38 16.80 9.21
C THR A 345 -23.50 18.03 9.07
N THR A 346 -23.38 18.53 7.85
CA THR A 346 -22.68 19.76 7.50
C THR A 346 -23.69 20.88 7.26
N ARG A 347 -23.27 22.14 7.46
CA ARG A 347 -24.06 23.30 7.04
C ARG A 347 -23.48 23.81 5.72
N LEU A 348 -24.33 23.85 4.70
CA LEU A 348 -23.97 24.26 3.36
C LEU A 348 -24.60 25.62 3.03
N ARG A 349 -23.83 26.50 2.41
CA ARG A 349 -24.31 27.73 1.76
C ARG A 349 -23.96 27.66 0.28
N ASN A 350 -24.98 27.69 -0.56
CA ASN A 350 -24.85 27.58 -2.01
C ASN A 350 -24.98 28.98 -2.62
N ASP A 351 -23.87 29.53 -3.11
CA ASP A 351 -23.80 30.82 -3.78
C ASP A 351 -23.14 30.63 -5.17
N GLU A 352 -22.21 31.50 -5.57
CA GLU A 352 -21.32 31.26 -6.72
C GLU A 352 -20.36 30.07 -6.48
N SER A 353 -20.13 29.75 -5.21
CA SER A 353 -19.42 28.58 -4.71
C SER A 353 -20.24 27.88 -3.63
N VAL A 354 -19.90 26.63 -3.33
CA VAL A 354 -20.49 25.92 -2.19
C VAL A 354 -19.56 26.08 -0.99
N HIS A 355 -20.07 26.72 0.06
CA HIS A 355 -19.37 26.88 1.33
C HIS A 355 -19.87 25.84 2.32
N ILE A 356 -18.94 25.07 2.86
CA ILE A 356 -19.15 24.05 3.89
C ILE A 356 -18.59 24.64 5.19
N ASP A 357 -19.47 24.91 6.16
CA ASP A 357 -19.02 25.35 7.47
C ASP A 357 -18.17 24.25 8.13
N MET A 358 -17.28 24.67 9.04
CA MET A 358 -16.53 23.74 9.87
C MET A 358 -17.50 22.80 10.60
N VAL A 359 -17.25 21.50 10.51
CA VAL A 359 -18.04 20.50 11.24
C VAL A 359 -17.76 20.58 12.75
N ASP A 360 -18.80 20.46 13.57
CA ASP A 360 -18.72 20.52 15.04
C ASP A 360 -18.23 19.19 15.65
N VAL A 361 -17.18 18.59 15.07
CA VAL A 361 -16.52 17.37 15.56
C VAL A 361 -15.00 17.53 15.52
N PRO A 362 -14.28 17.01 16.51
CA PRO A 362 -12.82 17.03 16.48
C PRO A 362 -12.27 16.02 15.46
N GLY A 363 -11.11 16.35 14.88
CA GLY A 363 -10.39 15.44 13.98
C GLY A 363 -10.83 15.53 12.54
N ASP A 364 -10.76 14.39 11.85
CA ASP A 364 -10.88 14.26 10.41
C ASP A 364 -12.28 13.85 9.95
N ALA A 365 -12.66 14.28 8.75
CA ALA A 365 -13.96 14.00 8.14
C ALA A 365 -13.87 13.79 6.62
N ILE A 366 -14.80 12.99 6.10
CA ILE A 366 -15.08 12.86 4.66
C ILE A 366 -16.48 13.39 4.39
N ILE A 367 -16.62 14.22 3.37
CA ILE A 367 -17.86 14.91 2.99
C ILE A 367 -18.11 14.66 1.51
N ILE A 368 -19.30 14.22 1.16
CA ILE A 368 -19.69 13.94 -0.24
C ILE A 368 -20.89 14.81 -0.56
N LEU A 369 -20.71 15.68 -1.54
CA LEU A 369 -21.74 16.57 -2.06
C LEU A 369 -22.20 16.09 -3.43
N GLU A 370 -23.46 16.35 -3.75
CA GLU A 370 -24.06 16.10 -5.07
C GLU A 370 -24.82 17.33 -5.54
N ARG A 371 -24.65 17.68 -6.80
CA ARG A 371 -25.42 18.73 -7.46
C ARG A 371 -26.85 18.25 -7.67
N ALA A 372 -27.82 19.04 -7.21
CA ALA A 372 -29.23 18.83 -7.52
C ALA A 372 -29.46 18.96 -9.04
N GLU A 373 -30.41 18.18 -9.57
CA GLU A 373 -30.76 18.19 -11.00
C GLU A 373 -31.32 19.52 -11.49
#